data_AF-A0A150M0I5-F1
#
_entry.id   AF-A0A150M0I5-F1
#
_cell.length_a   1.000
_cell.length_b   1.000
_cell.length_c   1.000
_cell.angle_alpha   90.00
_cell.angle_beta   90.00
_cell.angle_gamma   90.00
#
_symmetry.space_group_name_H-M   'P 1'
#
loop_
_entity.id
_entity.type
_entity.pdbx_description
1 polymer ?
#
loop_
_entity_poly.entity_id
_entity_poly.type
_entity_poly.pdbx_seq_one_letter_code
_entity_poly.pdbx_strand_id
1 'polypeptide(L)'
;MNIEQRLQCITEQQRAYIQGTVEFVNDEWVFFDEEEEEALLLEEMTEGKIELFRYGQWLHGYLRENGTVDTGIGILPLQTGDRVRFHKRFSYAYQQWLAALPDHTFFQFVQWLNKLGFSLYDCLYCYNGLLFAKYTGVNFIIYDNTELISNVQHYYERGNTYKDHFEITFNNGERFICTQFG
;
A
#
# COMPACT_ATOMS: atom_id res chain seq x y z
N MET A 1 -5.50 -12.25 13.02
CA MET A 1 -4.70 -11.04 13.35
C MET A 1 -5.39 -9.79 12.78
N ASN A 2 -5.14 -8.58 13.31
CA ASN A 2 -5.58 -7.35 12.64
C ASN A 2 -4.69 -7.03 11.43
N ILE A 3 -5.07 -6.07 10.59
CA ILE A 3 -4.31 -5.77 9.37
C ILE A 3 -2.89 -5.27 9.65
N GLU A 4 -2.69 -4.42 10.66
CA GLU A 4 -1.37 -3.90 11.02
C GLU A 4 -0.42 -5.02 11.45
N GLN A 5 -0.89 -5.94 12.29
CA GLN A 5 -0.14 -7.12 12.72
C GLN A 5 0.20 -8.03 11.53
N ARG A 6 -0.73 -8.20 10.59
CA ARG A 6 -0.48 -8.99 9.36
C ARG A 6 0.60 -8.36 8.49
N LEU A 7 0.57 -7.03 8.32
CA LEU A 7 1.56 -6.30 7.54
C LEU A 7 2.97 -6.36 8.16
N GLN A 8 3.08 -6.50 9.48
CA GLN A 8 4.36 -6.74 10.15
C GLN A 8 4.92 -8.15 9.92
N CYS A 9 4.07 -9.12 9.55
CA CYS A 9 4.47 -10.51 9.34
C CYS A 9 4.84 -10.82 7.87
N ILE A 10 4.55 -9.93 6.93
CA ILE A 10 4.96 -10.09 5.54
C ILE A 10 6.33 -9.47 5.32
N THR A 11 7.09 -10.01 4.38
CA THR A 11 8.36 -9.40 3.96
C THR A 11 8.08 -8.02 3.37
N GLU A 12 9.10 -7.15 3.36
CA GLU A 12 9.01 -5.83 2.74
C GLU A 12 8.49 -5.96 1.29
N GLN A 13 7.48 -5.15 0.99
CA GLN A 13 6.75 -5.20 -0.28
C GLN A 13 7.36 -4.19 -1.24
N GLN A 14 7.48 -4.56 -2.52
CA GLN A 14 7.88 -3.61 -3.55
C GLN A 14 6.89 -2.46 -3.64
N ARG A 15 7.36 -1.27 -4.03
CA ARG A 15 6.52 -0.07 -4.25
C ARG A 15 5.66 0.33 -3.04
N ALA A 16 6.04 -0.10 -1.83
CA ALA A 16 5.34 0.24 -0.59
C ALA A 16 5.48 1.70 -0.16
N TYR A 17 6.34 2.46 -0.83
CA TYR A 17 6.65 3.83 -0.49
C TYR A 17 6.44 4.75 -1.68
N ILE A 18 6.05 5.98 -1.37
CA ILE A 18 6.17 7.15 -2.25
C ILE A 18 7.47 7.84 -1.84
N GLN A 19 8.32 8.16 -2.82
CA GLN A 19 9.63 8.77 -2.58
C GLN A 19 9.74 10.08 -3.35
N GLY A 20 10.50 11.02 -2.79
CA GLY A 20 10.75 12.28 -3.44
C GLY A 20 11.69 13.17 -2.63
N THR A 21 11.69 14.45 -2.96
CA THR A 21 12.49 15.47 -2.28
C THR A 21 11.62 16.53 -1.63
N VAL A 22 12.10 17.13 -0.55
CA VAL A 22 11.42 18.28 0.07
C VAL A 22 12.14 19.59 -0.22
N GLU A 23 11.38 20.65 -0.41
CA GLU A 23 11.90 22.02 -0.50
C GLU A 23 11.11 22.95 0.43
N PHE A 24 11.81 23.95 0.97
CA PHE A 24 11.17 25.01 1.74
C PHE A 24 10.89 26.22 0.83
N VAL A 25 9.62 26.47 0.52
CA VAL A 25 9.17 27.51 -0.42
C VAL A 25 7.98 28.25 0.19
N ASN A 26 8.00 29.59 0.14
CA ASN A 26 6.92 30.44 0.67
C ASN A 26 6.52 30.13 2.13
N ASP A 27 7.52 29.88 2.99
CA ASP A 27 7.34 29.52 4.41
C ASP A 27 6.67 28.16 4.66
N GLU A 28 6.56 27.31 3.63
CA GLU A 28 5.97 25.97 3.71
C GLU A 28 6.96 24.90 3.20
N TRP A 29 6.85 23.69 3.76
CA TRP A 29 7.54 22.53 3.23
C TRP A 29 6.70 21.87 2.14
N VAL A 30 7.28 21.75 0.96
CA VAL A 30 6.67 21.12 -0.21
C VAL A 30 7.41 19.82 -0.52
N PHE A 31 6.66 18.75 -0.71
CA PHE A 31 7.14 17.47 -1.21
C PHE A 31 6.97 17.41 -2.73
N PHE A 32 8.02 17.00 -3.42
CA PHE A 32 8.04 16.76 -4.86
C PHE A 32 8.20 15.26 -5.11
N ASP A 33 7.17 14.66 -5.69
CA ASP A 33 7.12 13.23 -6.02
C ASP A 33 8.08 12.90 -7.17
N GLU A 34 8.86 11.83 -7.01
CA GLU A 34 9.83 11.38 -8.03
C GLU A 34 9.17 10.59 -9.18
N GLU A 35 8.01 9.96 -8.94
CA GLU A 35 7.30 9.14 -9.93
C GLU A 35 6.25 9.95 -10.71
N GLU A 36 5.42 10.72 -10.00
CA GLU A 36 4.27 11.42 -10.60
C GLU A 36 4.58 12.88 -11.01
N GLU A 37 5.77 13.39 -10.68
CA GLU A 37 6.16 14.81 -10.87
C GLU A 37 5.18 15.82 -10.23
N GLU A 38 4.42 15.37 -9.21
CA GLU A 38 3.47 16.20 -8.46
C GLU A 38 4.14 16.91 -7.28
N ALA A 39 3.62 18.10 -6.93
CA ALA A 39 4.05 18.87 -5.77
C ALA A 39 2.89 18.96 -4.77
N LEU A 40 3.15 18.52 -3.54
CA LEU A 40 2.16 18.40 -2.46
C LEU A 40 2.70 19.06 -1.19
N LEU A 41 1.83 19.57 -0.31
CA LEU A 41 2.28 20.03 0.99
C LEU A 41 2.80 18.84 1.80
N LEU A 42 3.96 18.99 2.43
CA LEU A 42 4.60 17.91 3.17
C LEU A 42 3.69 17.36 4.29
N GLU A 43 2.90 18.23 4.92
CA GLU A 43 1.96 17.88 5.99
C GLU A 43 0.78 17.04 5.48
N GLU A 44 0.42 17.14 4.20
CA GLU A 44 -0.68 16.36 3.61
C GLU A 44 -0.27 14.92 3.30
N MET A 45 1.03 14.67 3.10
CA MET A 45 1.56 13.35 2.76
C MET A 45 1.40 12.32 3.89
N THR A 46 1.34 12.78 5.14
CA THR A 46 1.47 11.89 6.30
C THR A 46 0.77 12.37 7.56
N GLU A 47 0.32 11.44 8.39
CA GLU A 47 -0.08 11.69 9.79
C GLU A 47 1.16 11.77 10.70
N GLY A 48 2.19 12.47 10.23
CA GLY A 48 3.47 12.65 10.91
C GLY A 48 4.53 11.58 10.65
N LYS A 49 4.20 10.36 10.20
CA LYS A 49 5.23 9.33 9.91
C LYS A 49 6.01 9.66 8.64
N ILE A 50 7.33 9.74 8.73
CA ILE A 50 8.21 10.05 7.61
C ILE A 50 9.50 9.25 7.72
N GLU A 51 10.08 8.88 6.60
CA GLU A 51 11.44 8.35 6.56
C GLU A 51 12.37 9.31 5.85
N LEU A 52 13.47 9.66 6.51
CA LEU A 52 14.46 10.61 6.03
C LEU A 52 15.72 9.85 5.58
N PHE A 53 16.20 10.10 4.37
CA PHE A 53 17.45 9.52 3.89
C PHE A 53 18.65 10.31 4.40
N ARG A 54 19.45 9.69 5.27
CA ARG A 54 20.65 10.29 5.87
C ARG A 54 21.74 9.24 6.00
N TYR A 55 22.99 9.63 5.71
CA TYR A 55 24.16 8.76 5.87
C TYR A 55 24.03 7.40 5.17
N GLY A 56 23.35 7.35 4.02
CA GLY A 56 23.16 6.12 3.24
C GLY A 56 22.07 5.18 3.76
N GLN A 57 21.24 5.60 4.72
CA GLN A 57 20.15 4.79 5.29
C GLN A 57 18.86 5.60 5.44
N TRP A 58 17.74 4.88 5.45
CA TRP A 58 16.42 5.44 5.75
C TRP A 58 16.19 5.45 7.26
N LEU A 59 16.00 6.64 7.83
CA LEU A 59 15.73 6.84 9.24
C LEU A 59 14.24 7.07 9.44
N HIS A 60 13.59 6.18 10.20
CA HIS A 60 12.18 6.33 10.55
C HIS A 60 12.02 7.43 11.58
N GLY A 61 11.03 8.29 11.39
CA GLY A 61 10.75 9.33 12.35
C GLY A 61 9.35 9.93 12.24
N TYR A 62 9.16 10.95 13.05
CA TYR A 62 7.94 11.73 13.10
C TYR A 62 8.21 13.20 12.75
N LEU A 63 7.55 13.70 11.70
CA LEU A 63 7.56 15.09 11.30
C LEU A 63 6.93 15.94 12.41
N ARG A 64 7.58 17.06 12.73
CA ARG A 64 7.14 18.08 13.68
C ARG A 64 6.83 19.37 12.92
N GLU A 65 5.97 20.21 13.49
CA GLU A 65 5.48 21.48 12.91
C GLU A 65 6.59 22.46 12.49
N ASN A 66 7.80 22.34 13.06
CA ASN A 66 8.93 23.21 12.75
C ASN A 66 9.84 22.70 11.63
N GLY A 67 9.39 21.72 10.82
CA GLY A 67 10.21 21.13 9.76
C GLY A 67 11.37 20.28 10.31
N THR A 68 11.17 19.66 11.48
CA THR A 68 12.13 18.71 12.03
C THR A 68 11.54 17.31 12.09
N VAL A 69 12.41 16.30 11.99
CA VAL A 69 12.04 14.90 12.06
C VAL A 69 12.65 14.29 13.32
N ASP A 70 11.79 13.78 14.20
CA ASP A 70 12.20 13.03 15.38
C ASP A 70 12.40 11.56 15.02
N THR A 71 13.66 11.13 14.95
CA THR A 71 14.06 9.81 14.46
C THR A 71 14.36 8.80 15.58
N GLY A 72 14.01 9.12 16.84
CA GLY A 72 14.33 8.31 18.01
C GLY A 72 15.81 8.34 18.44
N ILE A 73 16.73 8.55 17.49
CA ILE A 73 18.16 8.85 17.75
C ILE A 73 18.42 10.35 17.93
N GLY A 74 17.44 11.20 17.62
CA GLY A 74 17.53 12.64 17.74
C GLY A 74 16.54 13.37 16.83
N ILE A 75 16.49 14.69 17.01
CA ILE A 75 15.69 15.60 16.17
C ILE A 75 16.60 16.14 15.07
N LEU A 76 16.21 15.88 13.82
CA LEU A 76 16.96 16.29 12.63
C LEU A 76 16.17 17.36 11.87
N PRO A 77 16.74 18.54 11.58
CA PRO A 77 16.08 19.51 10.72
C PRO A 77 16.04 19.00 9.28
N LEU A 78 14.91 19.23 8.62
CA LEU A 78 14.80 19.10 7.17
C LEU A 78 15.61 20.20 6.49
N GLN A 79 16.14 19.86 5.32
CA GLN A 79 16.86 20.75 4.43
C GLN A 79 16.26 20.61 3.03
N THR A 80 16.24 21.72 2.28
CA THR A 80 15.88 21.69 0.87
C THR A 80 16.77 20.69 0.11
N GLY A 81 16.15 19.81 -0.66
CA GLY A 81 16.80 18.71 -1.38
C GLY A 81 16.90 17.41 -0.57
N ASP A 82 16.39 17.38 0.66
CA ASP A 82 16.34 16.14 1.45
C ASP A 82 15.44 15.11 0.78
N ARG A 83 15.96 13.89 0.65
CA ARG A 83 15.19 12.75 0.18
C ARG A 83 14.37 12.18 1.32
N VAL A 84 13.07 12.08 1.10
CA VAL A 84 12.12 11.52 2.05
C VAL A 84 11.28 10.45 1.37
N ARG A 85 10.71 9.56 2.17
CA ARG A 85 9.70 8.61 1.70
C ARG A 85 8.58 8.42 2.70
N PHE A 86 7.41 8.06 2.20
CA PHE A 86 6.20 7.82 2.97
C PHE A 86 5.63 6.46 2.61
N HIS A 87 5.15 5.72 3.59
CA HIS A 87 4.42 4.49 3.33
C HIS A 87 3.11 4.79 2.60
N LYS A 88 2.87 4.11 1.47
CA LYS A 88 1.61 4.17 0.73
C LYS A 88 0.46 3.72 1.65
N ARG A 89 -0.63 4.48 1.63
CA ARG A 89 -1.85 4.13 2.37
C ARG A 89 -2.77 3.29 1.49
N PHE A 90 -3.44 2.32 2.10
CA PHE A 90 -4.51 1.61 1.41
C PHE A 90 -5.78 2.45 1.39
N SER A 91 -6.53 2.38 0.29
CA SER A 91 -7.90 2.89 0.27
C SER A 91 -8.75 2.15 1.31
N TYR A 92 -9.73 2.83 1.88
CA TYR A 92 -10.61 2.24 2.90
C TYR A 92 -11.24 0.92 2.41
N ALA A 93 -11.77 0.89 1.19
CA ALA A 93 -12.41 -0.30 0.64
C ALA A 93 -11.47 -1.50 0.56
N TYR A 94 -10.23 -1.27 0.15
CA TYR A 94 -9.19 -2.29 0.04
C TYR A 94 -8.70 -2.76 1.41
N GLN A 95 -8.48 -1.84 2.34
CA GLN A 95 -8.09 -2.19 3.71
C GLN A 95 -9.15 -3.07 4.40
N GLN A 96 -10.43 -2.74 4.24
CA GLN A 96 -11.52 -3.55 4.77
C GLN A 96 -11.60 -4.92 4.09
N TRP A 97 -11.31 -4.98 2.79
CA TRP A 97 -11.25 -6.25 2.05
C TRP A 97 -10.14 -7.15 2.58
N LEU A 98 -8.92 -6.63 2.72
CA LEU A 98 -7.77 -7.37 3.28
C LEU A 98 -8.04 -7.84 4.72
N ALA A 99 -8.68 -6.99 5.54
CA ALA A 99 -9.02 -7.33 6.92
C ALA A 99 -10.08 -8.44 7.01
N ALA A 100 -11.00 -8.51 6.05
CA ALA A 100 -12.07 -9.52 6.02
C ALA A 100 -11.58 -10.91 5.58
N LEU A 101 -10.41 -11.03 4.96
CA LEU A 101 -9.84 -12.33 4.60
C LEU A 101 -9.42 -13.12 5.86
N PRO A 102 -9.63 -14.45 5.91
CA PRO A 102 -9.00 -15.30 6.91
C PRO A 102 -7.48 -15.19 6.87
N ASP A 103 -6.79 -15.41 8.01
CA ASP A 103 -5.33 -15.26 8.10
C ASP A 103 -4.60 -16.08 7.03
N HIS A 104 -4.95 -17.37 6.86
CA HIS A 104 -4.32 -18.24 5.85
C HIS A 104 -4.52 -17.72 4.42
N THR A 105 -5.75 -17.34 4.06
CA THR A 105 -6.10 -16.79 2.76
C THR A 105 -5.35 -15.49 2.48
N PHE A 106 -5.24 -14.61 3.48
CA PHE A 106 -4.48 -13.36 3.36
C PHE A 106 -3.01 -13.63 3.00
N PHE A 107 -2.33 -14.47 3.79
CA PHE A 107 -0.90 -14.72 3.56
C PHE A 107 -0.63 -15.44 2.24
N GLN A 108 -1.48 -16.40 1.86
CA GLN A 108 -1.37 -17.07 0.58
C GLN A 108 -1.68 -16.15 -0.61
N PHE A 109 -2.66 -15.24 -0.46
CA PHE A 109 -2.94 -14.19 -1.45
C PHE A 109 -1.72 -13.29 -1.66
N VAL A 110 -1.11 -12.79 -0.58
CA VAL A 110 0.12 -11.96 -0.66
C VAL A 110 1.24 -12.73 -1.36
N GLN A 111 1.49 -13.98 -0.95
CA GLN A 111 2.53 -14.81 -1.58
C GLN A 111 2.27 -15.03 -3.07
N TRP A 112 1.01 -15.25 -3.45
CA TRP A 112 0.62 -15.44 -4.85
C TRP A 112 0.80 -14.16 -5.66
N LEU A 113 0.34 -13.03 -5.13
CA LEU A 113 0.48 -11.70 -5.74
C LEU A 113 1.97 -11.37 -5.98
N ASN A 114 2.81 -11.58 -4.96
CA ASN A 114 4.24 -11.34 -5.03
C ASN A 114 4.97 -12.24 -6.04
N LYS A 115 4.56 -13.51 -6.16
CA LYS A 115 5.10 -14.42 -7.19
C LYS A 115 4.78 -13.96 -8.61
N LEU A 116 3.69 -13.22 -8.78
CA LEU A 116 3.28 -12.64 -10.06
C LEU A 116 3.90 -11.27 -10.32
N GLY A 117 4.76 -10.77 -9.44
CA GLY A 117 5.44 -9.48 -9.58
C GLY A 117 4.64 -8.27 -9.05
N PHE A 118 3.48 -8.51 -8.44
CA PHE A 118 2.64 -7.48 -7.84
C PHE A 118 2.83 -7.43 -6.32
N SER A 119 2.58 -6.27 -5.73
CA SER A 119 2.59 -6.04 -4.29
C SER A 119 1.20 -5.65 -3.81
N LEU A 120 0.95 -5.71 -2.48
CA LEU A 120 -0.29 -5.16 -1.92
C LEU A 120 -0.46 -3.65 -2.22
N TYR A 121 0.65 -2.93 -2.38
CA TYR A 121 0.68 -1.48 -2.60
C TYR A 121 0.52 -1.07 -4.07
N ASP A 122 0.44 -2.06 -4.96
CA ASP A 122 0.16 -1.84 -6.39
C ASP A 122 -1.35 -1.69 -6.66
N CYS A 123 -2.20 -1.79 -5.63
CA CYS A 123 -3.65 -1.73 -5.78
C CYS A 123 -4.11 -0.29 -6.12
N LEU A 124 -4.54 -0.09 -7.36
CA LEU A 124 -5.13 1.17 -7.83
C LEU A 124 -6.61 1.31 -7.45
N TYR A 125 -7.35 0.20 -7.45
CA TYR A 125 -8.79 0.22 -7.21
C TYR A 125 -9.27 -1.08 -6.57
N CYS A 126 -10.21 -0.97 -5.63
CA CYS A 126 -10.87 -2.11 -5.02
C CYS A 126 -12.37 -1.87 -4.88
N TYR A 127 -13.17 -2.59 -5.67
CA TYR A 127 -14.59 -2.73 -5.42
C TYR A 127 -14.82 -3.83 -4.38
N ASN A 128 -15.13 -3.44 -3.15
CA ASN A 128 -15.42 -4.36 -2.06
C ASN A 128 -16.94 -4.48 -1.83
N GLY A 129 -17.56 -5.51 -2.40
CA GLY A 129 -18.98 -5.80 -2.28
C GLY A 129 -19.43 -6.16 -0.86
N LEU A 130 -18.53 -6.66 -0.01
CA LEU A 130 -18.85 -7.04 1.38
C LEU A 130 -19.26 -5.83 2.23
N LEU A 131 -18.79 -4.63 1.89
CA LEU A 131 -19.19 -3.38 2.55
C LEU A 131 -20.69 -3.07 2.40
N PHE A 132 -21.35 -3.65 1.40
CA PHE A 132 -22.76 -3.43 1.13
C PHE A 132 -23.65 -4.58 1.64
N ALA A 133 -23.16 -5.38 2.59
CA ALA A 133 -23.85 -6.57 3.11
C ALA A 133 -24.30 -7.56 2.03
N LYS A 134 -23.59 -7.59 0.89
CA LYS A 134 -23.75 -8.63 -0.11
C LYS A 134 -22.98 -9.85 0.38
N TYR A 135 -23.69 -10.95 0.63
CA TYR A 135 -23.10 -12.17 1.18
C TYR A 135 -22.58 -13.13 0.10
N THR A 136 -22.93 -12.90 -1.16
CA THR A 136 -22.37 -13.60 -2.31
C THR A 136 -22.07 -12.59 -3.40
N GLY A 137 -20.91 -12.68 -4.04
CA GLY A 137 -20.57 -11.78 -5.12
C GLY A 137 -19.13 -11.90 -5.57
N VAL A 138 -18.71 -10.88 -6.32
CA VAL A 138 -17.35 -10.76 -6.85
C VAL A 138 -16.82 -9.36 -6.51
N ASN A 139 -15.65 -9.31 -5.89
CA ASN A 139 -14.89 -8.08 -5.74
C ASN A 139 -13.96 -7.94 -6.95
N PHE A 140 -13.76 -6.71 -7.41
CA PHE A 140 -12.85 -6.39 -8.49
C PHE A 140 -11.71 -5.54 -7.93
N ILE A 141 -10.48 -5.98 -8.15
CA ILE A 141 -9.29 -5.33 -7.60
C ILE A 141 -8.29 -5.15 -8.73
N ILE A 142 -7.94 -3.91 -9.02
CA ILE A 142 -7.02 -3.56 -10.10
C ILE A 142 -5.66 -3.27 -9.49
N TYR A 143 -4.63 -3.93 -10.01
CA TYR A 143 -3.24 -3.68 -9.65
C TYR A 143 -2.45 -3.16 -10.84
N ASP A 144 -1.50 -2.28 -10.57
CA ASP A 144 -0.52 -1.78 -11.52
C ASP A 144 0.87 -1.78 -10.87
N ASN A 145 1.78 -2.58 -11.39
CA ASN A 145 3.14 -2.67 -10.89
C ASN A 145 4.15 -1.91 -11.77
N THR A 146 3.67 -0.97 -12.61
CA THR A 146 4.40 -0.20 -13.64
C THR A 146 4.82 -0.98 -14.89
N GLU A 147 4.75 -2.31 -14.86
CA GLU A 147 5.08 -3.18 -16.00
C GLU A 147 3.84 -3.86 -16.60
N LEU A 148 2.92 -4.29 -15.74
CA LEU A 148 1.69 -4.99 -16.05
C LEU A 148 0.53 -4.40 -15.23
N ILE A 149 -0.64 -4.41 -15.84
CA ILE A 149 -1.90 -4.14 -15.17
C ILE A 149 -2.63 -5.47 -15.00
N SER A 150 -3.16 -5.72 -13.82
CA SER A 150 -3.96 -6.91 -13.55
C SER A 150 -5.32 -6.60 -12.95
N ASN A 151 -6.28 -7.49 -13.21
CA ASN A 151 -7.59 -7.50 -12.58
C ASN A 151 -7.73 -8.79 -11.77
N VAL A 152 -7.73 -8.66 -10.45
CA VAL A 152 -8.07 -9.73 -9.52
C VAL A 152 -9.57 -9.71 -9.28
N GLN A 153 -10.21 -10.83 -9.58
CA GLN A 153 -11.59 -11.11 -9.23
C GLN A 153 -11.61 -12.03 -8.02
N HIS A 154 -12.14 -11.53 -6.90
CA HIS A 154 -12.33 -12.32 -5.69
C HIS A 154 -13.81 -12.66 -5.55
N TYR A 155 -14.14 -13.90 -5.91
CA TYR A 155 -15.46 -14.49 -5.78
C TYR A 155 -15.62 -14.98 -4.34
N TYR A 156 -16.71 -14.59 -3.69
CA TYR A 156 -16.93 -14.90 -2.29
C TYR A 156 -18.35 -15.37 -2.01
N GLU A 157 -18.45 -16.24 -1.01
CA GLU A 157 -19.70 -16.66 -0.38
C GLU A 157 -19.51 -16.55 1.14
N ARG A 158 -20.49 -15.96 1.83
CA ARG A 158 -20.53 -15.71 3.26
C ARG A 158 -21.92 -16.10 3.77
N GLY A 159 -22.00 -16.59 5.01
CA GLY A 159 -23.24 -17.08 5.61
C GLY A 159 -23.07 -18.51 6.09
N ASN A 160 -23.89 -19.44 5.58
CA ASN A 160 -23.80 -20.85 5.95
C ASN A 160 -22.52 -21.53 5.44
N THR A 161 -21.96 -20.98 4.37
CA THR A 161 -20.74 -21.42 3.70
C THR A 161 -19.78 -20.25 3.66
N TYR A 162 -18.49 -20.55 3.76
CA TYR A 162 -17.42 -19.57 3.63
C TYR A 162 -16.52 -20.04 2.49
N LYS A 163 -16.50 -19.29 1.39
CA LYS A 163 -15.69 -19.62 0.23
C LYS A 163 -15.05 -18.37 -0.33
N ASP A 164 -13.78 -18.51 -0.68
CA ASP A 164 -12.98 -17.51 -1.38
C ASP A 164 -12.35 -18.18 -2.58
N HIS A 165 -12.56 -17.59 -3.76
CA HIS A 165 -12.00 -18.02 -5.03
C HIS A 165 -11.43 -16.82 -5.75
N PHE A 166 -10.21 -16.95 -6.27
CA PHE A 166 -9.48 -15.84 -6.85
C PHE A 166 -9.12 -16.14 -8.30
N GLU A 167 -9.32 -15.15 -9.15
CA GLU A 167 -8.85 -15.19 -10.52
C GLU A 167 -8.09 -13.91 -10.81
N ILE A 168 -7.03 -14.00 -11.59
CA ILE A 168 -6.26 -12.84 -12.03
C ILE A 168 -6.10 -12.89 -13.54
N THR A 169 -6.31 -11.76 -14.19
CA THR A 169 -6.06 -11.57 -15.62
C THR A 169 -5.12 -10.39 -15.80
N PHE A 170 -4.10 -10.54 -16.64
CA PHE A 170 -3.15 -9.49 -16.97
C PHE A 170 -3.56 -8.78 -18.27
N ASN A 171 -3.08 -7.55 -18.44
CA ASN A 171 -3.30 -6.76 -19.66
C ASN A 171 -2.68 -7.38 -20.92
N ASN A 172 -1.72 -8.30 -20.78
CA ASN A 172 -1.14 -9.08 -21.88
C ASN A 172 -2.02 -10.28 -22.31
N GLY A 173 -3.15 -10.53 -21.64
CA GLY A 173 -4.08 -11.63 -21.93
C GLY A 173 -3.82 -12.93 -21.16
N GLU A 174 -2.75 -13.01 -20.36
CA GLU A 174 -2.51 -14.15 -19.48
C GLU A 174 -3.53 -14.19 -18.34
N ARG A 175 -3.98 -15.39 -17.98
CA ARG A 175 -4.97 -15.62 -16.91
C ARG A 175 -4.53 -16.75 -16.01
N PHE A 176 -4.64 -16.53 -14.70
CA PHE A 176 -4.38 -17.53 -13.68
C PHE A 176 -5.60 -17.66 -12.77
N ILE A 177 -5.95 -18.89 -12.44
CA ILE A 177 -7.09 -19.21 -11.58
C ILE A 177 -6.54 -19.87 -10.32
N CYS A 178 -6.87 -19.32 -9.15
CA CYS A 178 -6.54 -19.88 -7.85
C CYS A 178 -7.85 -20.29 -7.15
N THR A 179 -8.16 -21.59 -7.23
CA THR A 179 -9.45 -22.14 -6.78
C THR A 179 -9.58 -22.31 -5.28
N GLN A 180 -8.46 -22.34 -4.55
CA GLN A 180 -8.42 -22.33 -3.09
C GLN A 180 -7.00 -22.08 -2.60
N PHE A 181 -6.89 -21.09 -1.74
CA PHE A 181 -5.78 -20.92 -0.81
C PHE A 181 -6.07 -21.90 0.34
N GLY A 182 -5.51 -23.12 0.23
CA GLY A 182 -5.83 -24.27 1.10
C GLY A 182 -5.35 -24.14 2.53
#